data_AF-A0A4R6ZNE9-F1
#
_entry.id   AF-A0A4R6ZNE9-F1
#
_cell.length_a   1.000
_cell.length_b   1.000
_cell.length_c   1.000
_cell.angle_alpha   90.00
_cell.angle_beta   90.00
_cell.angle_gamma   90.00
#
_symmetry.space_group_name_H-M   'P 1'
#
loop_
_entity.id
_entity.type
_entity.pdbx_description
1 polymer ?
#
loop_
_entity_poly.entity_id
_entity_poly.type
_entity_poly.pdbx_seq_one_letter_code
_entity_poly.pdbx_strand_id
1 'polypeptide(L)'
;MTKLNVTKEAVEDFKRTGALAEGTSDGYILLEVRQSYQNRGALKEYYIVEHTPSHALFELTVTTTFKGRMDLVGNFHSATVKPLTAHQQAKVKHAKTARPVPTPTTEQWREELKSLKGVL
;
A
#
# COMPACT_ATOMS: atom_id res chain seq x y z
N MET A 1 -17.46 4.38 5.45
CA MET A 1 -16.12 3.86 5.77
C MET A 1 -16.33 2.54 6.49
N THR A 2 -15.67 1.48 6.04
CA THR A 2 -15.75 0.14 6.63
C THR A 2 -14.52 -0.09 7.47
N LYS A 3 -14.67 -0.54 8.72
CA LYS A 3 -13.55 -0.86 9.60
C LYS A 3 -13.04 -2.26 9.28
N LEU A 4 -11.72 -2.39 9.08
CA LEU A 4 -11.10 -3.68 8.84
C LEU A 4 -10.82 -4.40 10.16
N ASN A 5 -10.95 -5.73 10.15
CA ASN A 5 -10.60 -6.56 11.31
C ASN A 5 -9.14 -7.04 11.21
N VAL A 6 -8.20 -6.12 11.42
CA VAL A 6 -6.75 -6.37 11.29
C VAL A 6 -6.01 -5.98 12.56
N THR A 7 -4.92 -6.70 12.86
CA THR A 7 -4.07 -6.41 14.02
C THR A 7 -3.03 -5.33 13.70
N LYS A 8 -2.36 -4.81 14.74
CA LYS A 8 -1.25 -3.87 14.57
C LYS A 8 -0.13 -4.48 13.74
N GLU A 9 0.20 -5.74 14.00
CA GLU A 9 1.28 -6.48 13.33
C GLU A 9 0.97 -6.61 11.84
N ALA A 10 -0.28 -6.96 11.49
CA ALA A 10 -0.72 -7.05 10.10
C ALA A 10 -0.61 -5.71 9.36
N VAL A 11 -0.86 -4.59 10.05
CA VAL A 11 -0.72 -3.25 9.47
C VAL A 11 0.75 -2.86 9.29
N GLU A 12 1.62 -3.19 10.24
CA GLU A 12 3.06 -2.96 10.09
C GLU A 12 3.66 -3.84 8.98
N ASP A 13 3.24 -5.09 8.88
CA ASP A 13 3.62 -5.99 7.79
C ASP A 13 3.08 -5.48 6.44
N PHE A 14 1.86 -4.95 6.39
CA PHE A 14 1.34 -4.28 5.21
C PHE A 14 2.21 -3.09 4.78
N LYS A 15 2.66 -2.25 5.72
CA LYS A 15 3.54 -1.12 5.40
C LYS A 15 4.89 -1.57 4.82
N ARG A 16 5.37 -2.75 5.22
CA ARG A 16 6.64 -3.33 4.74
C ARG A 16 6.51 -4.09 3.42
N THR A 17 5.43 -4.85 3.27
CA THR A 17 5.26 -5.81 2.16
C THR A 17 4.32 -5.31 1.08
N GLY A 18 3.47 -4.33 1.41
CA GLY A 18 2.39 -3.87 0.55
C GLY A 18 1.17 -4.79 0.51
N ALA A 19 1.10 -5.85 1.32
CA ALA A 19 -0.04 -6.77 1.34
C ALA A 19 -0.68 -6.82 2.74
N LEU A 20 -2.00 -6.69 2.80
CA LEU A 20 -2.79 -6.76 4.03
C LEU A 20 -3.79 -7.91 3.88
N ALA A 21 -3.70 -8.91 4.74
CA ALA A 21 -4.71 -9.96 4.82
C ALA A 21 -5.87 -9.52 5.72
N GLU A 22 -7.10 -9.74 5.26
CA GLU A 22 -8.31 -9.62 6.08
C GLU A 22 -9.00 -10.98 6.14
N GLY A 23 -8.64 -11.79 7.13
CA GLY A 23 -9.09 -13.18 7.22
C GLY A 23 -8.34 -14.11 6.26
N THR A 24 -9.01 -15.14 5.77
CA THR A 24 -8.38 -16.26 5.04
C THR A 24 -8.34 -16.06 3.53
N SER A 25 -9.30 -15.32 2.96
CA SER A 25 -9.52 -15.24 1.51
C SER A 25 -9.60 -13.82 0.97
N ASP A 26 -9.79 -12.83 1.84
CA ASP A 26 -9.89 -11.43 1.47
C ASP A 26 -8.62 -10.68 1.88
N GLY A 27 -8.28 -9.65 1.11
CA GLY A 27 -7.09 -8.87 1.37
C GLY A 27 -6.98 -7.63 0.49
N TYR A 28 -5.95 -6.85 0.77
CA TYR A 28 -5.68 -5.59 0.11
C TYR A 28 -4.23 -5.52 -0.32
N ILE A 29 -3.99 -5.08 -1.55
CA ILE A 29 -2.66 -4.84 -2.10
C ILE A 29 -2.45 -3.34 -2.25
N LEU A 30 -1.32 -2.84 -1.75
CA LEU A 30 -0.91 -1.45 -1.84
C LEU A 30 -0.59 -1.08 -3.29
N LEU A 31 -1.21 0.01 -3.76
CA LEU A 31 -0.94 0.58 -5.08
C LEU A 31 -0.21 1.92 -5.00
N GLU A 32 -0.60 2.78 -4.07
CA GLU A 32 -0.06 4.14 -3.96
C GLU A 32 -0.06 4.59 -2.50
N VAL A 33 1.05 5.13 -2.03
CA VAL A 33 1.12 5.85 -0.75
C VAL A 33 0.75 7.30 -1.01
N ARG A 34 -0.29 7.82 -0.35
CA ARG A 34 -0.81 9.18 -0.63
C ARG A 34 -0.18 10.22 0.27
N GLN A 35 -0.55 10.19 1.54
CA GLN A 35 -0.20 11.24 2.50
C GLN A 35 -0.34 10.71 3.92
N SER A 36 0.44 11.28 4.82
CA SER A 36 0.24 11.15 6.26
C SER A 36 -0.13 12.51 6.83
N TYR A 37 -1.17 12.56 7.66
CA TYR A 37 -1.60 13.75 8.37
C TYR A 37 -1.58 13.50 9.86
N GLN A 38 -0.79 14.28 10.59
CA GLN A 38 -0.73 14.24 12.05
C GLN A 38 -1.47 15.44 12.63
N ASN A 39 -2.38 15.19 13.57
CA ASN A 39 -2.97 16.21 14.43
C ASN A 39 -2.65 15.92 15.90
N ARG A 40 -3.03 16.82 16.81
CA ARG A 40 -2.78 16.67 18.26
C ARG A 40 -3.41 15.36 18.78
N GLY A 41 -2.58 14.32 18.90
CA GLY A 41 -2.96 13.03 19.46
C GLY A 41 -3.28 11.93 18.45
N ALA A 42 -3.24 12.18 17.13
CA ALA A 42 -3.41 11.12 16.14
C ALA A 42 -2.61 11.35 14.85
N LEU A 43 -2.11 10.26 14.28
CA LEU A 43 -1.53 10.17 12.95
C LEU A 43 -2.51 9.38 12.07
N LYS A 44 -2.84 9.94 10.91
CA LYS A 44 -3.65 9.28 9.87
C LYS A 44 -2.79 9.08 8.64
N GLU A 45 -2.62 7.85 8.22
CA GLU A 45 -1.90 7.48 7.01
C GLU A 45 -2.91 7.00 5.96
N TYR A 46 -2.80 7.54 4.75
CA TYR A 46 -3.71 7.23 3.64
C TYR A 46 -2.97 6.47 2.54
N TYR A 47 -3.57 5.35 2.12
CA TYR A 47 -3.05 4.46 1.09
C TYR A 47 -4.15 4.19 0.06
N ILE A 48 -3.77 4.04 -1.20
CA ILE A 48 -4.63 3.46 -2.22
C ILE A 48 -4.34 1.98 -2.28
N VAL A 49 -5.38 1.18 -2.10
CA VAL A 49 -5.28 -0.27 -2.11
C VAL A 49 -6.27 -0.89 -3.09
N GLU A 50 -5.93 -2.06 -3.58
CA GLU A 50 -6.77 -2.91 -4.42
C GLU A 50 -7.25 -4.10 -3.61
N HIS A 51 -8.56 -4.29 -3.54
CA HIS A 51 -9.15 -5.44 -2.86
C HIS A 51 -8.97 -6.70 -3.71
N THR A 52 -8.44 -7.75 -3.09
CA THR A 52 -8.39 -9.10 -3.65
C THR A 52 -9.52 -9.90 -3.01
N PRO A 53 -10.43 -10.53 -3.78
CA PRO A 53 -10.32 -10.86 -5.22
C PRO A 53 -11.05 -9.90 -6.19
N SER A 54 -11.79 -8.90 -5.69
CA SER A 54 -12.71 -8.13 -6.55
C SER A 54 -12.04 -7.09 -7.47
N HIS A 55 -10.74 -6.85 -7.32
CA HIS A 55 -9.98 -5.80 -8.01
C HIS A 55 -10.56 -4.37 -7.82
N ALA A 56 -11.39 -4.19 -6.80
CA ALA A 56 -11.99 -2.91 -6.49
C ALA A 56 -10.99 -2.01 -5.75
N LEU A 57 -11.00 -0.72 -6.08
CA LEU A 57 -10.06 0.26 -5.51
C LEU A 57 -10.64 0.96 -4.28
N PHE A 58 -9.85 0.99 -3.22
CA PHE A 58 -10.19 1.62 -1.95
C PHE A 58 -9.12 2.58 -1.50
N GLU A 59 -9.52 3.58 -0.70
CA GLU A 59 -8.61 4.33 0.15
C GLU A 59 -8.61 3.67 1.54
N LEU A 60 -7.46 3.14 1.92
CA LEU A 60 -7.19 2.62 3.25
C LEU A 60 -6.65 3.77 4.13
N THR A 61 -7.33 4.01 5.24
CA THR A 61 -6.91 4.96 6.28
C THR A 61 -6.48 4.19 7.52
N VAL A 62 -5.20 4.27 7.86
CA VAL A 62 -4.64 3.75 9.11
C VAL A 62 -4.56 4.90 10.11
N THR A 63 -5.14 4.71 11.29
CA THR A 63 -5.10 5.69 12.38
C THR A 63 -4.29 5.14 13.54
N THR A 64 -3.30 5.92 13.97
CA THR A 64 -2.48 5.69 15.15
C THR A 64 -2.73 6.83 16.14
N THR A 65 -2.99 6.53 17.41
CA THR A 65 -3.25 7.53 18.45
C THR A 65 -2.12 7.60 19.45
N PHE A 66 -1.83 8.78 19.98
CA PHE A 66 -0.76 9.02 20.95
C PHE A 66 -1.37 9.43 22.29
N LYS A 67 -0.96 8.76 23.38
CA LYS A 67 -1.51 8.99 24.73
C LYS A 67 -0.98 10.26 25.42
N GLY A 68 -0.15 11.06 24.75
CA GLY A 68 0.38 12.32 25.28
C GLY A 68 1.61 12.80 24.52
N ARG A 69 2.23 13.90 24.98
CA ARG A 69 3.41 14.49 24.32
C ARG A 69 4.66 13.60 24.37
N MET A 70 4.74 12.69 25.34
CA MET A 70 5.88 11.78 25.54
C MET A 70 5.70 10.45 24.79
N ASP A 71 4.50 10.19 24.26
CA ASP A 71 4.23 8.98 23.47
C ASP A 71 4.67 9.24 22.04
N LEU A 72 5.90 8.82 21.72
CA LEU A 72 6.50 8.97 20.38
C LEU A 72 6.18 7.80 19.44
N VAL A 73 5.72 6.68 19.99
CA VAL A 73 5.46 5.44 19.24
C VAL A 73 4.01 5.40 18.77
N GLY A 74 3.09 5.84 19.63
CA GLY A 74 1.67 5.75 19.38
C GLY A 74 1.15 4.31 19.39
N ASN A 75 -0.17 4.19 19.39
CA ASN A 75 -0.88 2.93 19.40
C ASN A 75 -1.77 2.84 18.18
N PHE A 76 -1.72 1.70 17.49
CA PHE A 76 -2.67 1.41 16.42
C PHE A 76 -4.09 1.52 16.98
N HIS A 77 -4.90 2.34 16.33
CA HIS A 77 -6.27 2.60 16.75
C HIS A 77 -7.27 1.90 15.83
N SER A 78 -7.11 2.10 14.52
CA SER A 78 -7.99 1.47 13.53
C SER A 78 -7.40 1.50 12.11
N ALA A 79 -7.86 0.57 11.29
CA ALA A 79 -7.74 0.60 9.84
C ALA A 79 -9.16 0.64 9.26
N THR A 80 -9.41 1.57 8.34
CA THR A 80 -10.71 1.70 7.68
C THR A 80 -10.54 1.88 6.18
N VAL A 81 -11.47 1.35 5.39
CA VAL A 81 -11.49 1.50 3.94
C VAL A 81 -12.72 2.28 3.48
N LYS A 82 -12.57 3.01 2.38
CA LYS A 82 -13.69 3.57 1.61
C LYS A 82 -13.47 3.38 0.13
N PRO A 83 -14.52 3.13 -0.65
CA PRO A 83 -14.39 3.05 -2.10
C PRO A 83 -13.90 4.39 -2.65
N LEU A 84 -13.01 4.34 -3.64
CA LEU A 84 -12.58 5.55 -4.34
C LEU A 84 -13.70 6.11 -5.21
N THR A 85 -13.77 7.44 -5.31
CA THR A 85 -14.64 8.12 -6.28
C THR A 85 -14.20 7.81 -7.72
N ALA A 86 -15.12 7.89 -8.69
CA ALA A 86 -14.81 7.60 -10.10
C ALA A 86 -13.63 8.41 -10.64
N HIS A 87 -13.53 9.69 -10.27
CA HIS A 87 -12.42 10.56 -10.64
C HIS A 87 -11.07 10.10 -10.02
N GLN A 88 -11.07 9.67 -8.77
CA GLN A 88 -9.86 9.11 -8.13
C GLN A 88 -9.45 7.79 -8.78
N GLN A 89 -10.41 6.92 -9.09
CA GLN A 89 -10.13 5.66 -9.78
C GLN A 89 -9.52 5.90 -11.16
N ALA A 90 -10.03 6.88 -11.93
CA ALA A 90 -9.47 7.25 -13.22
C ALA A 90 -8.00 7.69 -13.08
N LYS A 91 -7.68 8.54 -12.10
CA LYS A 91 -6.29 8.96 -11.84
C LYS A 91 -5.36 7.80 -11.52
N VAL A 92 -5.80 6.87 -10.68
CA VAL A 92 -5.01 5.67 -10.33
C VAL A 92 -4.82 4.77 -11.54
N LYS A 93 -5.86 4.55 -12.35
CA LYS A 93 -5.78 3.77 -13.60
C LYS A 93 -4.84 4.42 -14.62
N HIS A 94 -4.93 5.74 -14.81
CA HIS A 94 -4.02 6.49 -15.68
C HIS A 94 -2.57 6.45 -15.18
N ALA A 95 -2.35 6.50 -13.86
CA ALA A 95 -1.01 6.36 -13.29
C ALA A 95 -0.42 4.95 -13.51
N LYS A 96 -1.25 3.90 -13.45
CA LYS A 96 -0.83 2.52 -13.80
C LYS A 96 -0.43 2.37 -15.28
N THR A 97 -1.10 3.06 -16.21
CA THR A 97 -0.75 3.04 -17.64
C THR A 97 0.39 3.98 -18.03
N ALA A 98 0.64 5.04 -17.24
CA ALA A 98 1.68 6.02 -17.54
C ALA A 98 3.10 5.60 -17.11
N ARG A 99 3.25 4.57 -16.26
CA ARG A 99 4.54 3.91 -16.04
C ARG A 99 4.66 2.71 -16.98
N PRO A 100 5.33 2.80 -18.13
CA PRO A 100 5.76 1.60 -18.81
C PRO A 100 6.70 0.86 -17.85
N VAL A 101 6.37 -0.40 -17.54
CA VAL A 101 7.40 -1.34 -17.09
C VAL A 101 8.45 -1.32 -18.19
N PRO A 102 9.71 -0.93 -17.94
CA PRO A 102 10.73 -1.03 -18.97
C PRO A 102 10.91 -2.51 -19.25
N THR A 103 10.32 -3.00 -20.33
CA THR A 103 10.67 -4.30 -20.89
C THR A 103 12.14 -4.17 -21.27
N PRO A 104 13.07 -4.91 -20.65
CA PRO A 104 14.47 -4.81 -21.04
C PRO A 104 14.56 -5.23 -22.51
N THR A 105 15.18 -4.40 -23.33
CA THR A 105 15.37 -4.72 -24.75
C THR A 105 16.19 -6.01 -24.83
N THR A 106 16.02 -6.80 -25.89
CA THR A 106 16.74 -8.07 -26.11
C THR A 106 18.27 -7.92 -25.98
N GLU A 107 18.80 -6.72 -26.20
CA GLU A 107 20.21 -6.37 -26.01
C GLU A 107 20.62 -6.25 -24.53
N GLN A 108 19.77 -5.69 -23.66
CA GLN A 108 20.02 -5.59 -22.22
C GLN A 108 20.05 -6.98 -21.57
N TRP A 109 19.13 -7.87 -21.96
CA TRP A 109 19.16 -9.28 -21.53
C TRP A 109 20.43 -10.02 -21.98
N ARG A 110 20.96 -9.71 -23.16
CA ARG A 110 22.18 -10.34 -23.67
C ARG A 110 23.42 -9.88 -22.92
N GLU A 111 23.50 -8.61 -22.52
CA GLU A 111 24.58 -8.08 -21.68
C GLU A 111 24.54 -8.69 -20.28
N GLU A 112 23.36 -8.80 -19.67
CA GLU A 112 23.19 -9.42 -18.34
C GLU A 112 23.52 -10.91 -18.32
N LEU A 113 23.17 -11.65 -19.39
CA LEU A 113 23.56 -13.05 -19.52
C LEU A 113 25.06 -13.24 -19.78
N LYS A 114 25.73 -12.27 -20.41
CA LYS A 114 27.19 -12.29 -20.57
C LYS A 114 27.91 -12.04 -19.25
N SER A 115 27.43 -11.11 -18.43
CA SER A 115 28.03 -10.83 -17.12
C SER A 115 27.90 -12.03 -16.18
N LEU A 116 26.76 -12.75 -16.22
CA LEU A 116 26.56 -13.98 -15.46
C LEU A 116 27.41 -15.17 -15.93
N LYS A 117 27.73 -15.25 -17.22
CA LYS A 117 28.60 -16.31 -17.78
C LYS A 117 30.10 -16.04 -17.63
N GLY A 118 30.50 -14.84 -17.20
CA GLY A 118 31.91 -14.49 -16.97
C GLY A 118 32.42 -14.74 -15.54
N VAL A 119 31.60 -15.33 -14.66
CA VAL A 119 31.93 -15.57 -13.24
C VAL A 119 32.03 -17.08 -12.92
N LEU A 120 32.48 -17.89 -13.88
CA LEU A 120 32.87 -19.30 -13.66
C LEU A 120 34.28 -19.54 -14.20
#